data_AF-A0A741A268-F1
#
_entry.id   AF-A0A741A268-F1
#
_cell.length_a   1.000
_cell.length_b   1.000
_cell.length_c   1.000
_cell.angle_alpha   90.00
_cell.angle_beta   90.00
_cell.angle_gamma   90.00
#
_symmetry.space_group_name_H-M   'P 1'
#
loop_
_entity.id
_entity.type
_entity.pdbx_description
1 polymer ?
#
loop_
_entity_poly.entity_id
_entity_poly.type
_entity_poly.pdbx_seq_one_letter_code
_entity_poly.pdbx_strand_id
1 'polypeptide(L)'
;MSYNAKGNRPFEWASKSQHTHVINDPSVQNLMKRCKFPSTNEESKNDVLEHSIEINTGASRDVTTIIAVDGGYTEVTVRKNYPSSKVAFFQFGGLEFSLDDLKQLGDYPFIHPEKMEKFKKLARFKLAIPTKATSLDSLSMVDSVRIPIIEFFNENRDGKKYIDTLKWLVFHEFKRKSIDCDSSLHQITFGSLPKRNGEIFKDVVVNKSDIDGQGYFVYGGEIFNLIDILRFHEVVDEELGASGILGYLTNVIEHIIIVHCIKEIVTRKPSFLKRFLFIKDGPLGFFGQTAKLHKDMRELCNLYIDEHSLKLVGLEKSGSFVEHAEQISSGDSACLLKGQALPLFNNYIYKHILPGPSTEEELDKVPPYASTSYYSGKLIYRSKSDMVWVLTIPIKTSEEIKKLNRASFSNLDEILNVVEHLKCDMYENAIVPIALVNQLVSLA
;
A
#
# COMPACT_ATOMS: atom_id res chain seq x y z
N MET A 1 20.18 26.51 12.38
CA MET A 1 21.09 25.59 11.67
C MET A 1 22.37 25.46 12.47
N SER A 2 22.79 24.25 12.82
CA SER A 2 24.10 24.00 13.44
C SER A 2 25.19 24.06 12.39
N TYR A 3 26.34 24.66 12.69
CA TYR A 3 27.51 24.59 11.82
C TYR A 3 28.10 23.17 11.84
N ASN A 4 28.55 22.69 10.67
CA ASN A 4 29.31 21.45 10.57
C ASN A 4 30.70 21.64 11.19
N ALA A 5 31.03 20.87 12.23
CA ALA A 5 32.36 20.85 12.80
C ALA A 5 33.32 20.09 11.87
N LYS A 6 34.37 20.76 11.39
CA LYS A 6 35.60 20.08 10.92
C LYS A 6 36.54 19.93 12.12
N GLY A 7 36.84 18.69 12.52
CA GLY A 7 37.84 18.36 13.56
C GLY A 7 37.29 18.09 14.97
N ASN A 8 38.19 18.05 15.97
CA ASN A 8 37.93 17.67 17.38
C ASN A 8 37.13 18.71 18.22
N ARG A 9 36.23 19.49 17.63
CA ARG A 9 35.37 20.43 18.39
C ARG A 9 33.98 19.82 18.62
N PRO A 10 33.41 19.96 19.83
CA PRO A 10 32.09 19.40 20.15
C PRO A 10 30.99 20.06 19.31
N PHE A 11 29.92 19.30 19.05
CA PHE A 11 28.68 19.83 18.47
C PHE A 11 28.04 20.83 19.43
N GLU A 12 27.69 22.02 18.93
CA GLU A 12 26.79 22.91 19.65
C GLU A 12 25.36 22.37 19.51
N TRP A 13 24.79 21.92 20.62
CA TRP A 13 23.38 21.54 20.69
C TRP A 13 22.55 22.82 20.75
N ALA A 14 21.61 23.00 19.82
CA ALA A 14 20.68 24.12 19.88
C ALA A 14 19.94 24.11 21.22
N SER A 15 19.98 25.23 21.96
CA SER A 15 19.33 25.33 23.27
C SER A 15 17.81 25.22 23.13
N LYS A 16 17.21 24.26 23.84
CA LYS A 16 15.75 24.09 23.91
C LYS A 16 15.03 25.14 24.76
N SER A 17 15.76 26.03 25.45
CA SER A 17 15.16 27.07 26.31
C SER A 17 14.47 28.21 25.55
N GLN A 18 14.80 28.40 24.26
CA GLN A 18 14.20 29.46 23.44
C GLN A 18 12.78 29.14 22.93
N HIS A 19 12.34 27.87 23.02
CA HIS A 19 11.03 27.44 22.54
C HIS A 19 9.88 28.17 23.26
N THR A 20 10.04 28.47 24.55
CA THR A 20 9.03 29.19 25.35
C THR A 20 8.79 30.61 24.83
N HIS A 21 9.84 31.30 24.36
CA HIS A 21 9.70 32.63 23.77
C HIS A 21 8.96 32.58 22.43
N VAL A 22 9.20 31.54 21.62
CA VAL A 22 8.50 31.34 20.34
C VAL A 22 7.04 30.95 20.56
N ILE A 23 6.75 30.04 21.50
CA ILE A 23 5.37 29.62 21.79
C ILE A 23 4.54 30.79 22.31
N ASN A 24 5.11 31.65 23.16
CA ASN A 24 4.40 32.80 23.72
C ASN A 24 4.34 34.02 22.79
N ASP A 25 4.95 33.96 21.62
CA ASP A 25 4.89 35.05 20.64
C ASP A 25 3.45 35.25 20.16
N PRO A 26 2.92 36.49 20.12
CA PRO A 26 1.56 36.76 19.70
C PRO A 26 1.24 36.28 18.28
N SER A 27 2.20 36.31 17.36
CA SER A 27 1.99 35.83 15.99
C SER A 27 1.82 34.31 15.95
N VAL A 28 2.60 33.58 16.75
CA VAL A 28 2.50 32.12 16.89
C VAL A 28 1.18 31.74 17.57
N GLN A 29 0.82 32.41 18.66
CA GLN A 29 -0.46 32.17 19.33
C GLN A 29 -1.66 32.46 18.42
N ASN A 30 -1.61 33.53 17.63
CA ASN A 30 -2.67 33.85 16.67
C ASN A 30 -2.75 32.82 15.53
N LEU A 31 -1.61 32.25 15.10
CA LEU A 31 -1.61 31.14 14.15
C LEU A 31 -2.22 29.88 14.77
N MET A 32 -1.79 29.49 15.97
CA MET A 32 -2.28 28.29 16.66
C MET A 32 -3.79 28.31 16.88
N LYS A 33 -4.37 29.48 17.22
CA LYS A 33 -5.83 29.66 17.34
C LYS A 33 -6.60 29.44 16.03
N ARG A 34 -5.92 29.54 14.88
CA ARG A 34 -6.49 29.34 13.54
C ARG A 34 -6.20 27.95 12.98
N CYS A 35 -5.33 27.19 13.63
CA CYS A 35 -5.05 25.81 13.25
C CYS A 35 -6.19 24.90 13.70
N LYS A 36 -6.61 24.01 12.81
CA LYS A 36 -7.46 22.87 13.18
C LYS A 36 -6.55 21.73 13.61
N PHE A 37 -6.79 21.20 14.80
CA PHE A 37 -6.12 20.01 15.31
C PHE A 37 -7.04 18.79 15.11
N PRO A 38 -6.49 17.57 15.08
CA PRO A 38 -7.30 16.36 15.19
C PRO A 38 -8.23 16.45 16.39
N SER A 39 -9.46 15.97 16.24
CA SER A 39 -10.45 16.03 17.30
C SER A 39 -10.05 15.17 18.47
N THR A 40 -10.42 15.60 19.67
CA THR A 40 -10.38 14.78 20.88
C THR A 40 -11.45 13.67 20.86
N ASN A 41 -11.37 12.74 21.81
CA ASN A 41 -12.37 11.67 21.94
C ASN A 41 -13.77 12.26 22.22
N GLU A 42 -13.87 13.29 23.07
CA GLU A 42 -15.15 13.96 23.36
C GLU A 42 -15.77 14.60 22.11
N GLU A 43 -14.96 15.25 21.27
CA GLU A 43 -15.41 15.90 20.04
C GLU A 43 -15.84 14.91 18.94
N SER A 44 -15.29 13.69 18.94
CA SER A 44 -15.61 12.65 17.95
C SER A 44 -16.69 11.66 18.42
N LYS A 45 -17.03 11.65 19.72
CA LYS A 45 -17.90 10.66 20.36
C LYS A 45 -19.25 10.48 19.66
N ASN A 46 -19.95 11.56 19.33
CA ASN A 46 -21.29 11.48 18.74
C ASN A 46 -21.23 10.82 17.35
N ASP A 47 -20.33 11.29 16.48
CA ASP A 47 -20.16 10.74 15.13
C ASP A 47 -19.72 9.26 15.18
N VAL A 48 -18.88 8.88 16.16
CA VAL A 48 -18.49 7.46 16.37
C VAL A 48 -19.70 6.61 16.76
N LEU A 49 -20.51 7.06 17.73
CA LEU A 49 -21.68 6.32 18.18
C LEU A 49 -22.75 6.19 17.09
N GLU A 50 -22.95 7.24 16.28
CA GLU A 50 -23.93 7.25 15.21
C GLU A 50 -23.53 6.36 14.02
N HIS A 51 -22.25 6.32 13.67
CA HIS A 51 -21.78 5.67 12.44
C HIS A 51 -21.02 4.35 12.66
N SER A 52 -20.76 3.97 13.91
CA SER A 52 -20.23 2.65 14.22
C SER A 52 -21.25 1.55 13.91
N ILE A 53 -20.75 0.40 13.47
CA ILE A 53 -21.54 -0.76 13.08
C ILE A 53 -21.06 -1.98 13.87
N GLU A 54 -22.01 -2.81 14.30
CA GLU A 54 -21.68 -4.09 14.93
C GLU A 54 -21.21 -5.11 13.87
N ILE A 55 -20.19 -5.89 14.21
CA ILE A 55 -19.67 -6.96 13.36
C ILE A 55 -20.30 -8.30 13.76
N ASN A 56 -20.88 -9.00 12.78
CA ASN A 56 -21.53 -10.28 13.02
C ASN A 56 -20.47 -11.36 13.22
N THR A 57 -20.49 -12.05 14.35
CA THR A 57 -19.54 -13.15 14.60
C THR A 57 -19.98 -14.47 13.95
N GLY A 58 -19.01 -15.28 13.53
CA GLY A 58 -19.26 -16.63 12.99
C GLY A 58 -19.51 -16.69 11.48
N ALA A 59 -19.22 -15.62 10.76
CA ALA A 59 -19.39 -15.52 9.31
C ALA A 59 -18.29 -16.20 8.47
N SER A 60 -17.22 -16.72 9.09
CA SER A 60 -16.15 -17.43 8.37
C SER A 60 -16.62 -18.81 7.95
N ARG A 61 -16.90 -19.00 6.67
CA ARG A 61 -17.24 -20.32 6.13
C ARG A 61 -16.47 -20.69 4.88
N ASP A 62 -15.98 -19.71 4.11
CA ASP A 62 -15.31 -20.00 2.85
C ASP A 62 -13.79 -19.83 2.93
N VAL A 63 -13.28 -18.87 3.73
CA VAL A 63 -11.83 -18.64 3.83
C VAL A 63 -11.13 -19.81 4.52
N THR A 64 -10.24 -20.46 3.78
CA THR A 64 -9.36 -21.52 4.28
C THR A 64 -7.88 -21.18 4.13
N THR A 65 -7.55 -20.19 3.31
CA THR A 65 -6.17 -19.88 2.92
C THR A 65 -5.92 -18.38 3.00
N ILE A 66 -4.80 -18.00 3.62
CA ILE A 66 -4.35 -16.61 3.75
C ILE A 66 -3.12 -16.42 2.87
N ILE A 67 -3.11 -15.36 2.08
CA ILE A 67 -1.93 -14.90 1.36
C ILE A 67 -1.52 -13.55 1.91
N ALA A 68 -0.37 -13.49 2.58
CA ALA A 68 0.17 -12.25 3.14
C ALA A 68 1.38 -11.79 2.33
N VAL A 69 1.42 -10.49 2.02
CA VAL A 69 2.49 -9.87 1.23
C VAL A 69 3.03 -8.64 1.95
N ASP A 70 4.35 -8.55 2.03
CA ASP A 70 5.10 -7.44 2.61
C ASP A 70 6.45 -7.27 1.87
N GLY A 71 6.99 -6.06 1.90
CA GLY A 71 8.21 -5.66 1.23
C GLY A 71 9.04 -4.73 2.10
N GLY A 72 10.31 -5.05 2.26
CA GLY A 72 11.29 -4.22 2.96
C GLY A 72 12.35 -3.69 2.02
N TYR A 73 12.89 -2.50 2.32
CA TYR A 73 14.09 -2.00 1.66
C TYR A 73 15.02 -1.28 2.63
N THR A 74 16.30 -1.27 2.28
CA THR A 74 17.32 -0.47 2.97
C THR A 74 18.22 0.21 1.95
N GLU A 75 18.58 1.47 2.20
CA GLU A 75 19.52 2.22 1.37
C GLU A 75 20.89 2.27 2.05
N VAL A 76 21.89 1.68 1.42
CA VAL A 76 23.23 1.54 1.98
C VAL A 76 24.22 2.40 1.20
N THR A 77 25.11 3.07 1.93
CA THR A 77 26.24 3.78 1.35
C THR A 77 27.37 2.79 1.07
N VAL A 78 27.57 2.46 -0.21
CA VAL A 78 28.61 1.53 -0.67
C VAL A 78 29.99 2.19 -0.77
N ARG A 79 30.04 3.50 -1.07
CA ARG A 79 31.27 4.30 -1.00
C ARG A 79 31.03 5.57 -0.22
N LYS A 80 31.81 5.77 0.85
CA LYS A 80 31.70 6.94 1.75
C LYS A 80 32.45 8.17 1.22
N ASN A 81 33.52 7.96 0.44
CA ASN A 81 34.35 9.04 -0.09
C ASN A 81 33.68 9.74 -1.28
N TYR A 82 34.07 10.99 -1.56
CA TYR A 82 33.40 11.87 -2.52
C TYR A 82 33.51 11.40 -3.98
N PRO A 83 32.41 11.47 -4.77
CA PRO A 83 31.03 11.61 -4.30
C PRO A 83 30.56 10.30 -3.65
N SER A 84 29.77 10.41 -2.57
CA SER A 84 29.26 9.22 -1.88
C SER A 84 28.27 8.44 -2.76
N SER A 85 28.45 7.14 -2.89
CA SER A 85 27.61 6.26 -3.70
C SER A 85 26.66 5.44 -2.83
N LYS A 86 25.42 5.30 -3.27
CA LYS A 86 24.38 4.54 -2.56
C LYS A 86 23.65 3.56 -3.47
N VAL A 87 23.25 2.44 -2.88
CA VAL A 87 22.45 1.38 -3.49
C VAL A 87 21.33 1.03 -2.53
N ALA A 88 20.12 0.83 -3.05
CA ALA A 88 19.01 0.29 -2.30
C ALA A 88 18.88 -1.21 -2.57
N PHE A 89 18.71 -1.98 -1.50
CA PHE A 89 18.40 -3.40 -1.53
C PHE A 89 16.96 -3.58 -1.08
N PHE A 90 16.23 -4.40 -1.82
CA PHE A 90 14.84 -4.75 -1.55
C PHE A 90 14.72 -6.24 -1.32
N GLN A 91 13.81 -6.60 -0.42
CA GLN A 91 13.39 -7.96 -0.21
C GLN A 91 11.86 -7.99 -0.09
N PHE A 92 11.23 -8.88 -0.84
CA PHE A 92 9.78 -9.04 -0.86
C PHE A 92 9.42 -10.46 -0.47
N GLY A 93 8.29 -10.62 0.21
CA GLY A 93 7.81 -11.88 0.72
C GLY A 93 6.35 -12.07 0.37
N GLY A 94 6.03 -13.24 -0.19
CA GLY A 94 4.66 -13.74 -0.30
C GLY A 94 4.54 -15.05 0.44
N LEU A 95 3.65 -15.13 1.43
CA LEU A 95 3.43 -16.32 2.23
C LEU A 95 2.00 -16.82 2.08
N GLU A 96 1.88 -18.09 1.74
CA GLU A 96 0.61 -18.84 1.73
C GLU A 96 0.49 -19.63 3.03
N PHE A 97 -0.64 -19.45 3.73
CA PHE A 97 -0.94 -20.14 4.97
C PHE A 97 -2.31 -20.81 4.92
N SER A 98 -2.43 -21.98 5.56
CA SER A 98 -3.74 -22.47 5.99
C SER A 98 -4.26 -21.61 7.14
N LEU A 99 -5.54 -21.26 7.12
CA LEU A 99 -6.16 -20.53 8.23
C LEU A 99 -6.09 -21.33 9.54
N ASP A 100 -6.22 -22.65 9.48
CA ASP A 100 -6.18 -23.51 10.68
C ASP A 100 -4.78 -23.53 11.31
N ASP A 101 -3.73 -23.52 10.48
CA ASP A 101 -2.35 -23.46 10.97
C ASP A 101 -2.07 -22.12 11.67
N LEU A 102 -2.61 -21.01 11.14
CA LEU A 102 -2.47 -19.68 11.73
C LEU A 102 -3.23 -19.54 13.04
N LYS A 103 -4.44 -20.12 13.15
CA LYS A 103 -5.20 -20.15 14.40
C LYS A 103 -4.40 -20.85 15.50
N GLN A 104 -3.79 -22.00 15.20
CA GLN A 104 -2.95 -22.71 16.16
C GLN A 104 -1.71 -21.90 16.57
N LEU A 105 -1.15 -21.08 15.68
CA LEU A 105 -0.01 -20.22 16.01
C LEU A 105 -0.39 -19.03 16.91
N GLY A 106 -1.55 -18.42 16.68
CA GLY A 106 -2.05 -17.28 17.47
C GLY A 106 -2.25 -17.59 18.96
N ASP A 107 -2.38 -18.87 19.31
CA ASP A 107 -2.47 -19.33 20.71
C ASP A 107 -1.11 -19.34 21.45
N TYR A 108 0.02 -19.19 20.72
CA TYR A 108 1.35 -19.19 21.34
C TYR A 108 1.84 -17.75 21.57
N PRO A 109 2.36 -17.43 22.77
CA PRO A 109 2.92 -16.10 23.06
C PRO A 109 4.20 -15.81 22.28
N PHE A 110 4.92 -16.85 21.82
CA PHE A 110 6.11 -16.73 20.99
C PHE A 110 6.08 -17.76 19.86
N ILE A 111 6.37 -17.32 18.64
CA ILE A 111 6.50 -18.20 17.48
C ILE A 111 7.96 -18.64 17.36
N HIS A 112 8.25 -19.91 17.68
CA HIS A 112 9.59 -20.47 17.51
C HIS A 112 9.98 -20.62 16.03
N PRO A 113 11.24 -20.36 15.64
CA PRO A 113 11.71 -20.49 14.26
C PRO A 113 11.45 -21.87 13.61
N GLU A 114 11.52 -22.94 14.40
CA GLU A 114 11.24 -24.32 13.93
C GLU A 114 9.79 -24.51 13.49
N LYS A 115 8.84 -23.74 14.04
CA LYS A 115 7.45 -23.73 13.59
C LYS A 115 7.29 -22.94 12.28
N MET A 116 8.20 -22.00 11.97
CA MET A 116 8.18 -21.27 10.71
C MET A 116 8.53 -22.16 9.51
N GLU A 117 9.39 -23.16 9.69
CA GLU A 117 9.77 -24.11 8.63
C GLU A 117 8.59 -24.96 8.12
N LYS A 118 7.52 -25.07 8.91
CA LYS A 118 6.28 -25.77 8.51
C LYS A 118 5.49 -25.00 7.45
N PHE A 119 5.72 -23.70 7.26
CA PHE A 119 5.06 -22.89 6.23
C PHE A 119 5.78 -23.07 4.90
N LYS A 120 5.43 -24.18 4.23
CA LYS A 120 6.15 -24.79 3.10
C LYS A 120 6.18 -24.00 1.78
N LYS A 121 5.58 -22.80 1.69
CA LYS A 121 5.54 -22.03 0.44
C LYS A 121 5.88 -20.58 0.68
N LEU A 122 7.18 -20.35 0.81
CA LEU A 122 7.76 -19.03 0.99
C LEU A 122 8.39 -18.60 -0.32
N ALA A 123 7.86 -17.50 -0.88
CA ALA A 123 8.45 -16.86 -2.03
C ALA A 123 9.20 -15.61 -1.56
N ARG A 124 10.53 -15.59 -1.73
CA ARG A 124 11.37 -14.42 -1.48
C ARG A 124 11.89 -13.89 -2.80
N PHE A 125 11.72 -12.59 -3.00
CA PHE A 125 12.22 -11.90 -4.18
C PHE A 125 13.22 -10.83 -3.76
N LYS A 126 14.28 -10.66 -4.52
CA LYS A 126 15.36 -9.71 -4.24
C LYS A 126 15.51 -8.76 -5.42
N LEU A 127 15.75 -7.50 -5.11
CA LEU A 127 16.07 -6.48 -6.11
C LEU A 127 17.12 -5.54 -5.52
N ALA A 128 18.05 -5.08 -6.35
CA ALA A 128 18.98 -4.03 -5.99
C ALA A 128 18.95 -2.96 -7.09
N ILE A 129 18.92 -1.70 -6.70
CA ILE A 129 18.99 -0.57 -7.64
C ILE A 129 20.00 0.47 -7.14
N PRO A 130 20.75 1.13 -8.03
CA PRO A 130 21.53 2.29 -7.65
C PRO A 130 20.60 3.42 -7.21
N THR A 131 20.98 4.17 -6.17
CA THR A 131 20.18 5.31 -5.71
C THR A 131 20.92 6.63 -5.68
N LYS A 132 22.25 6.64 -5.67
CA LYS A 132 23.02 7.89 -5.78
C LYS A 132 24.43 7.64 -6.31
N ALA A 133 24.89 8.52 -7.20
CA ALA A 133 26.27 8.57 -7.71
C ALA A 133 26.83 7.17 -8.05
N THR A 134 25.98 6.34 -8.66
CA THR A 134 26.26 4.96 -9.08
C THR A 134 25.53 4.77 -10.40
N SER A 135 26.25 4.42 -11.45
CA SER A 135 25.66 4.04 -12.74
C SER A 135 25.80 2.54 -12.94
N LEU A 136 24.80 1.95 -13.59
CA LEU A 136 24.85 0.62 -14.16
C LEU A 136 25.50 0.74 -15.54
N ASP A 137 26.60 0.05 -15.78
CA ASP A 137 27.26 -0.03 -17.10
C ASP A 137 27.45 1.32 -17.80
N SER A 138 27.80 2.36 -17.03
CA SER A 138 27.99 3.75 -17.50
C SER A 138 26.73 4.41 -18.10
N LEU A 139 25.54 3.89 -17.80
CA LEU A 139 24.26 4.48 -18.18
C LEU A 139 23.89 5.69 -17.30
N SER A 140 22.86 6.43 -17.72
CA SER A 140 22.25 7.50 -16.94
C SER A 140 21.65 6.96 -15.63
N MET A 141 21.41 7.82 -14.64
CA MET A 141 20.78 7.42 -13.39
C MET A 141 19.38 6.82 -13.63
N VAL A 142 18.62 7.44 -14.54
CA VAL A 142 17.29 6.95 -14.94
C VAL A 142 17.36 5.52 -15.49
N ASP A 143 18.25 5.26 -16.45
CA ASP A 143 18.35 3.91 -17.05
C ASP A 143 18.99 2.90 -16.10
N SER A 144 19.92 3.34 -15.25
CA SER A 144 20.54 2.52 -14.20
C SER A 144 19.54 2.02 -13.15
N VAL A 145 18.41 2.72 -13.00
CA VAL A 145 17.29 2.29 -12.15
C VAL A 145 16.24 1.52 -12.93
N ARG A 146 15.89 1.97 -14.14
CA ARG A 146 14.86 1.33 -14.97
C ARG A 146 15.21 -0.10 -15.35
N ILE A 147 16.44 -0.36 -15.77
CA ILE A 147 16.84 -1.68 -16.29
C ILE A 147 16.72 -2.77 -15.22
N PRO A 148 17.26 -2.63 -14.00
CA PRO A 148 17.05 -3.63 -12.94
C PRO A 148 15.59 -3.93 -12.64
N ILE A 149 14.70 -2.93 -12.74
CA ILE A 149 13.26 -3.12 -12.55
C ILE A 149 12.67 -3.93 -13.71
N ILE A 150 13.04 -3.63 -14.95
CA ILE A 150 12.60 -4.39 -16.14
C ILE A 150 13.08 -5.84 -16.05
N GLU A 151 14.33 -6.07 -15.66
CA GLU A 151 14.91 -7.40 -15.46
C GLU A 151 14.16 -8.16 -14.36
N PHE A 152 13.91 -7.52 -13.22
CA PHE A 152 13.15 -8.13 -12.12
C PHE A 152 11.74 -8.55 -12.54
N PHE A 153 11.03 -7.72 -13.32
CA PHE A 153 9.71 -8.07 -13.84
C PHE A 153 9.74 -9.17 -14.90
N ASN A 154 10.85 -9.30 -15.63
CA ASN A 154 11.07 -10.33 -16.65
C ASN A 154 11.67 -11.64 -16.13
N GLU A 155 12.16 -11.67 -14.89
CA GLU A 155 12.69 -12.87 -14.25
C GLU A 155 11.64 -14.00 -14.26
N ASN A 156 12.07 -15.17 -14.73
CA ASN A 156 11.22 -16.34 -14.88
C ASN A 156 10.96 -17.01 -13.52
N ARG A 157 9.69 -17.14 -13.16
CA ARG A 157 9.19 -17.75 -11.92
C ARG A 157 8.22 -18.85 -12.30
N ASP A 158 8.72 -20.08 -12.37
CA ASP A 158 7.97 -21.28 -12.77
C ASP A 158 7.22 -21.12 -14.11
N GLY A 159 7.92 -20.59 -15.12
CA GLY A 159 7.38 -20.34 -16.45
C GLY A 159 6.58 -19.05 -16.60
N LYS A 160 6.55 -18.19 -15.57
CA LYS A 160 5.77 -16.94 -15.57
C LYS A 160 6.62 -15.74 -15.21
N LYS A 161 6.15 -14.57 -15.61
CA LYS A 161 6.82 -13.30 -15.35
C LYS A 161 5.86 -12.28 -14.75
N TYR A 162 6.38 -11.35 -13.97
CA TYR A 162 5.57 -10.24 -13.47
C TYR A 162 5.23 -9.24 -14.57
N ILE A 163 6.02 -9.14 -15.64
CA ILE A 163 5.67 -8.31 -16.79
C ILE A 163 4.33 -8.75 -17.43
N ASP A 164 4.08 -10.06 -17.51
CA ASP A 164 2.80 -10.61 -18.00
C ASP A 164 1.65 -10.32 -17.04
N THR A 165 1.96 -10.18 -15.75
CA THR A 165 0.97 -9.85 -14.71
C THR A 165 0.62 -8.37 -14.77
N LEU A 166 1.63 -7.50 -14.94
CA LEU A 166 1.43 -6.08 -15.17
C LEU A 166 0.62 -5.84 -16.45
N LYS A 167 0.98 -6.50 -17.56
CA LYS A 167 0.22 -6.45 -18.82
C LYS A 167 -1.23 -6.89 -18.62
N TRP A 168 -1.43 -8.01 -17.93
CA TRP A 168 -2.77 -8.54 -17.61
C TRP A 168 -3.62 -7.56 -16.79
N LEU A 169 -3.01 -6.86 -15.84
CA LEU A 169 -3.66 -5.84 -15.03
C LEU A 169 -4.01 -4.59 -15.85
N VAL A 170 -3.04 -3.94 -16.50
CA VAL A 170 -3.24 -2.61 -17.11
C VAL A 170 -4.04 -2.66 -18.40
N PHE A 171 -4.03 -3.79 -19.11
CA PHE A 171 -4.92 -4.01 -20.26
C PHE A 171 -6.25 -4.65 -19.88
N HIS A 172 -6.52 -4.87 -18.59
CA HIS A 172 -7.75 -5.49 -18.09
C HIS A 172 -8.03 -6.86 -18.72
N GLU A 173 -6.99 -7.65 -18.99
CA GLU A 173 -7.13 -8.98 -19.58
C GLU A 173 -7.91 -9.94 -18.67
N PHE A 174 -8.01 -9.62 -17.37
CA PHE A 174 -8.85 -10.31 -16.41
C PHE A 174 -10.35 -10.30 -16.76
N LYS A 175 -10.80 -9.39 -17.63
CA LYS A 175 -12.18 -9.32 -18.11
C LYS A 175 -12.48 -10.30 -19.25
N ARG A 176 -11.47 -10.97 -19.81
CA ARG A 176 -11.64 -11.92 -20.90
C ARG A 176 -12.25 -13.23 -20.38
N LYS A 177 -13.49 -13.52 -20.75
CA LYS A 177 -14.20 -14.75 -20.36
C LYS A 177 -14.07 -15.87 -21.40
N SER A 178 -14.00 -15.51 -22.67
CA SER A 178 -13.80 -16.42 -23.80
C SER A 178 -13.10 -15.69 -24.96
N ILE A 179 -12.88 -16.38 -26.08
CA ILE A 179 -12.37 -15.75 -27.31
C ILE A 179 -13.38 -14.73 -27.86
N ASP A 180 -14.67 -15.03 -27.78
CA ASP A 180 -15.75 -14.21 -28.33
C ASP A 180 -16.28 -13.14 -27.34
N CYS A 181 -15.80 -13.15 -26.10
CA CYS A 181 -16.19 -12.23 -25.04
C CYS A 181 -14.94 -11.65 -24.37
N ASP A 182 -14.26 -10.76 -25.10
CA ASP A 182 -13.08 -10.03 -24.66
C ASP A 182 -13.42 -8.54 -24.52
N SER A 183 -13.53 -8.06 -23.29
CA SER A 183 -13.68 -6.63 -22.94
C SER A 183 -12.41 -6.03 -22.36
N SER A 184 -11.26 -6.67 -22.64
CA SER A 184 -9.95 -6.10 -22.34
C SER A 184 -9.69 -4.84 -23.17
N LEU A 185 -8.79 -4.00 -22.69
CA LEU A 185 -8.34 -2.83 -23.40
C LEU A 185 -7.40 -3.26 -24.53
N HIS A 186 -7.59 -2.69 -25.72
CA HIS A 186 -6.68 -2.86 -26.85
C HIS A 186 -5.53 -1.86 -26.83
N GLN A 187 -5.70 -0.74 -26.12
CA GLN A 187 -4.73 0.33 -26.00
C GLN A 187 -4.73 0.91 -24.58
N ILE A 188 -3.58 1.44 -24.17
CA ILE A 188 -3.41 2.17 -22.91
C ILE A 188 -2.68 3.49 -23.15
N THR A 189 -2.80 4.43 -22.21
CA THR A 189 -2.12 5.73 -22.27
C THR A 189 -1.04 5.83 -21.20
N PHE A 190 0.21 6.02 -21.63
CA PHE A 190 1.32 6.38 -20.77
C PHE A 190 1.29 7.89 -20.51
N GLY A 191 1.24 8.32 -19.25
CA GLY A 191 1.24 9.74 -18.91
C GLY A 191 2.50 10.46 -19.38
N SER A 192 3.65 9.78 -19.28
CA SER A 192 4.88 10.16 -19.96
C SER A 192 5.75 8.93 -20.17
N LEU A 193 6.73 9.06 -21.07
CA LEU A 193 7.82 8.10 -21.22
C LEU A 193 9.17 8.79 -20.91
N PRO A 194 10.23 8.01 -20.61
CA PRO A 194 11.57 8.55 -20.42
C PRO A 194 12.00 9.45 -21.57
N LYS A 195 12.68 10.55 -21.24
CA LYS A 195 13.24 11.47 -22.24
C LYS A 195 14.30 10.72 -23.07
N ARG A 196 14.21 10.80 -24.40
CA ARG A 196 15.20 10.22 -25.34
C ARG A 196 15.64 11.29 -26.33
N ASN A 197 16.93 11.41 -26.59
CA ASN A 197 17.51 12.34 -27.58
C ASN A 197 17.03 13.81 -27.48
N GLY A 198 16.69 14.27 -26.27
CA GLY A 198 16.16 15.63 -26.07
C GLY A 198 14.64 15.74 -26.09
N GLU A 199 13.94 14.72 -26.58
CA GLU A 199 12.49 14.70 -26.79
C GLU A 199 11.72 14.25 -25.55
N ILE A 200 10.58 14.91 -25.31
CA ILE A 200 9.67 14.60 -24.19
C ILE A 200 8.40 13.97 -24.77
N PHE A 201 8.06 12.80 -24.25
CA PHE A 201 6.88 12.04 -24.67
C PHE A 201 5.81 12.11 -23.58
N LYS A 202 4.61 12.59 -23.92
CA LYS A 202 3.46 12.72 -22.99
C LYS A 202 2.20 12.17 -23.64
N ASP A 203 1.32 11.62 -22.80
CA ASP A 203 0.02 11.07 -23.20
C ASP A 203 0.11 10.11 -24.40
N VAL A 204 1.12 9.24 -24.37
CA VAL A 204 1.42 8.30 -25.46
C VAL A 204 0.45 7.13 -25.41
N VAL A 205 -0.29 6.92 -26.50
CA VAL A 205 -1.19 5.78 -26.67
C VAL A 205 -0.43 4.63 -27.31
N VAL A 206 -0.48 3.45 -26.69
CA VAL A 206 0.23 2.24 -27.14
C VAL A 206 -0.76 1.10 -27.28
N ASN A 207 -0.74 0.39 -28.40
CA ASN A 207 -1.57 -0.80 -28.57
C ASN A 207 -0.93 -2.00 -27.87
N LYS A 208 -1.78 -2.88 -27.36
CA LYS A 208 -1.40 -4.14 -26.73
C LYS A 208 -0.56 -5.04 -27.65
N SER A 209 -0.87 -5.03 -28.95
CA SER A 209 -0.19 -5.81 -30.00
C SER A 209 1.24 -5.36 -30.24
N ASP A 210 1.56 -4.11 -29.91
CA ASP A 210 2.86 -3.49 -30.18
C ASP A 210 3.87 -3.80 -29.06
N ILE A 211 3.38 -4.40 -27.97
CA ILE A 211 4.17 -4.78 -26.79
C ILE A 211 4.52 -6.26 -26.87
N ASP A 212 5.82 -6.55 -26.94
CA ASP A 212 6.34 -7.91 -26.99
C ASP A 212 6.21 -8.70 -25.66
N GLY A 213 6.68 -9.94 -25.65
CA GLY A 213 6.64 -10.82 -24.47
C GLY A 213 7.62 -10.47 -23.35
N GLN A 214 8.44 -9.42 -23.53
CA GLN A 214 9.31 -8.85 -22.49
C GLN A 214 8.84 -7.45 -22.06
N GLY A 215 7.72 -6.98 -22.62
CA GLY A 215 7.13 -5.68 -22.33
C GLY A 215 7.70 -4.53 -23.16
N TYR A 216 8.59 -4.78 -24.12
CA TYR A 216 9.15 -3.71 -24.96
C TYR A 216 8.21 -3.33 -26.10
N PHE A 217 8.25 -2.05 -26.47
CA PHE A 217 7.56 -1.49 -27.63
C PHE A 217 8.37 -0.32 -28.21
N VAL A 218 8.08 0.03 -29.46
CA VAL A 218 8.74 1.14 -30.17
C VAL A 218 7.77 2.30 -30.34
N TYR A 219 8.20 3.51 -30.03
CA TYR A 219 7.45 4.74 -30.27
C TYR A 219 8.39 5.87 -30.68
N GLY A 220 8.06 6.61 -31.74
CA GLY A 220 8.92 7.72 -32.21
C GLY A 220 10.33 7.28 -32.64
N GLY A 221 10.53 6.01 -33.00
CA GLY A 221 11.85 5.45 -33.32
C GLY A 221 12.69 5.02 -32.11
N GLU A 222 12.18 5.20 -30.89
CA GLU A 222 12.84 4.87 -29.63
C GLU A 222 12.20 3.64 -28.97
N ILE A 223 12.98 2.92 -28.15
CA ILE A 223 12.53 1.72 -27.43
C ILE A 223 12.13 2.08 -26.01
N PHE A 224 10.92 1.65 -25.63
CA PHE A 224 10.35 1.82 -24.30
C PHE A 224 9.89 0.47 -23.74
N ASN A 225 9.57 0.43 -22.45
CA ASN A 225 9.08 -0.77 -21.79
C ASN A 225 7.79 -0.50 -21.02
N LEU A 226 6.92 -1.49 -20.88
CA LEU A 226 5.68 -1.40 -20.12
C LEU A 226 5.88 -0.90 -18.68
N ILE A 227 7.04 -1.17 -18.07
CA ILE A 227 7.43 -0.62 -16.75
C ILE A 227 7.39 0.91 -16.71
N ASP A 228 7.56 1.59 -17.84
CA ASP A 228 7.50 3.05 -17.92
C ASP A 228 6.11 3.61 -17.55
N ILE A 229 5.06 2.77 -17.52
CA ILE A 229 3.73 3.15 -17.03
C ILE A 229 3.76 3.56 -15.55
N LEU A 230 4.75 3.05 -14.79
CA LEU A 230 4.96 3.36 -13.37
C LEU A 230 5.58 4.76 -13.17
N ARG A 231 6.12 5.35 -14.25
CA ARG A 231 6.63 6.72 -14.30
C ARG A 231 7.73 7.03 -13.28
N PHE A 232 8.51 6.03 -12.89
CA PHE A 232 9.65 6.22 -11.99
C PHE A 232 10.71 7.16 -12.58
N HIS A 233 10.84 7.20 -13.90
CA HIS A 233 11.73 8.12 -14.61
C HIS A 233 11.42 9.61 -14.37
N GLU A 234 10.23 9.96 -13.85
CA GLU A 234 9.89 11.34 -13.49
C GLU A 234 10.36 11.74 -12.09
N VAL A 235 10.66 10.76 -11.24
CA VAL A 235 11.07 10.97 -9.84
C VAL A 235 12.57 10.74 -9.68
N VAL A 236 13.16 9.86 -10.48
CA VAL A 236 14.60 9.66 -10.53
C VAL A 236 15.23 10.91 -11.15
N ASP A 237 16.18 11.47 -10.42
CA ASP A 237 16.93 12.65 -10.82
C ASP A 237 18.42 12.30 -10.97
N GLU A 238 19.07 12.87 -11.98
CA GLU A 238 20.48 12.58 -12.29
C GLU A 238 21.43 13.08 -11.17
N GLU A 239 21.06 14.12 -10.42
CA GLU A 239 21.89 14.70 -9.35
C GLU A 239 21.46 14.22 -7.96
N LEU A 240 20.17 14.27 -7.67
CA LEU A 240 19.60 13.91 -6.36
C LEU A 240 19.49 12.39 -6.18
N GLY A 241 19.38 11.64 -7.28
CA GLY A 241 19.30 10.19 -7.29
C GLY A 241 17.88 9.63 -7.28
N ALA A 242 17.72 8.40 -6.77
CA ALA A 242 16.49 7.60 -6.89
C ALA A 242 15.82 7.25 -5.55
N SER A 243 16.28 7.80 -4.42
CA SER A 243 15.70 7.49 -3.11
C SER A 243 14.19 7.81 -3.02
N GLY A 244 13.71 8.75 -3.85
CA GLY A 244 12.29 9.14 -3.91
C GLY A 244 11.35 8.06 -4.47
N ILE A 245 11.85 7.02 -5.15
CA ILE A 245 10.99 5.96 -5.72
C ILE A 245 10.87 4.73 -4.83
N LEU A 246 11.69 4.58 -3.78
CA LEU A 246 11.83 3.31 -3.06
C LEU A 246 10.50 2.82 -2.45
N GLY A 247 9.76 3.72 -1.79
CA GLY A 247 8.43 3.41 -1.24
C GLY A 247 7.39 3.09 -2.32
N TYR A 248 7.41 3.82 -3.45
CA TYR A 248 6.49 3.57 -4.56
C TYR A 248 6.76 2.22 -5.23
N LEU A 249 8.04 1.89 -5.45
CA LEU A 249 8.46 0.61 -6.02
C LEU A 249 8.07 -0.55 -5.10
N THR A 250 8.28 -0.39 -3.79
CA THR A 250 7.88 -1.39 -2.79
C THR A 250 6.38 -1.66 -2.85
N ASN A 251 5.57 -0.60 -2.79
CA ASN A 251 4.12 -0.71 -2.85
C ASN A 251 3.62 -1.32 -4.18
N VAL A 252 4.23 -0.98 -5.31
CA VAL A 252 3.87 -1.59 -6.61
C VAL A 252 4.18 -3.08 -6.62
N ILE A 253 5.37 -3.50 -6.18
CA ILE A 253 5.77 -4.91 -6.21
C ILE A 253 4.88 -5.75 -5.30
N GLU A 254 4.54 -5.27 -4.11
CA GLU A 254 3.58 -5.94 -3.21
C GLU A 254 2.22 -6.17 -3.89
N HIS A 255 1.68 -5.14 -4.55
CA HIS A 255 0.43 -5.27 -5.30
C HIS A 255 0.58 -6.24 -6.47
N ILE A 256 1.68 -6.21 -7.22
CA ILE A 256 1.91 -7.12 -8.34
C ILE A 256 2.01 -8.58 -7.87
N ILE A 257 2.59 -8.86 -6.70
CA ILE A 257 2.59 -10.20 -6.11
C ILE A 257 1.16 -10.65 -5.81
N ILE A 258 0.33 -9.79 -5.19
CA ILE A 258 -1.08 -10.09 -4.92
C ILE A 258 -1.84 -10.37 -6.22
N VAL A 259 -1.69 -9.49 -7.22
CA VAL A 259 -2.34 -9.63 -8.53
C VAL A 259 -1.88 -10.88 -9.25
N HIS A 260 -0.59 -11.24 -9.13
CA HIS A 260 -0.06 -12.48 -9.69
C HIS A 260 -0.73 -13.71 -9.06
N CYS A 261 -0.85 -13.75 -7.74
CA CYS A 261 -1.56 -14.83 -7.06
C CYS A 261 -3.04 -14.91 -7.48
N ILE A 262 -3.73 -13.78 -7.57
CA ILE A 262 -5.12 -13.74 -8.07
C ILE A 262 -5.19 -14.30 -9.49
N LYS A 263 -4.34 -13.80 -10.41
CA LYS A 263 -4.24 -14.26 -11.81
C LYS A 263 -4.05 -15.77 -11.89
N GLU A 264 -3.17 -16.32 -11.07
CA GLU A 264 -2.89 -17.75 -11.04
C GLU A 264 -4.10 -18.58 -10.56
N ILE A 265 -4.76 -18.13 -9.50
CA ILE A 265 -5.94 -18.82 -8.97
C ILE A 265 -7.07 -18.79 -10.01
N VAL A 266 -7.36 -17.63 -10.60
CA VAL A 266 -8.46 -17.49 -11.55
C VAL A 266 -8.20 -18.19 -12.87
N THR A 267 -6.94 -18.23 -13.34
CA THR A 267 -6.59 -18.97 -14.57
C THR A 267 -6.76 -20.47 -14.40
N ARG A 268 -6.48 -21.00 -13.20
CA ARG A 268 -6.57 -22.45 -12.92
C ARG A 268 -7.97 -22.88 -12.50
N LYS A 269 -8.58 -22.17 -11.55
CA LYS A 269 -9.88 -22.50 -10.96
C LYS A 269 -10.52 -21.25 -10.31
N PRO A 270 -11.27 -20.43 -11.07
CA PRO A 270 -11.84 -19.18 -10.56
C PRO A 270 -12.67 -19.31 -9.28
N SER A 271 -13.46 -20.39 -9.17
CA SER A 271 -14.31 -20.65 -8.00
C SER A 271 -13.54 -20.86 -6.69
N PHE A 272 -12.22 -21.06 -6.74
CA PHE A 272 -11.40 -21.18 -5.54
C PHE A 272 -11.07 -19.82 -4.91
N LEU A 273 -11.18 -18.71 -5.66
CA LEU A 273 -10.78 -17.39 -5.17
C LEU A 273 -11.51 -17.00 -3.87
N LYS A 274 -12.79 -17.40 -3.72
CA LYS A 274 -13.58 -17.16 -2.50
C LYS A 274 -12.98 -17.74 -1.22
N ARG A 275 -12.07 -18.73 -1.34
CA ARG A 275 -11.40 -19.40 -0.23
C ARG A 275 -10.16 -18.67 0.27
N PHE A 276 -9.73 -17.63 -0.44
CA PHE A 276 -8.53 -16.86 -0.12
C PHE A 276 -8.90 -15.53 0.54
N LEU A 277 -8.14 -15.16 1.56
CA LEU A 277 -8.01 -13.78 2.02
C LEU A 277 -6.61 -13.29 1.70
N PHE A 278 -6.53 -12.23 0.91
CA PHE A 278 -5.28 -11.53 0.62
C PHE A 278 -5.09 -10.41 1.64
N ILE A 279 -3.89 -10.34 2.23
CA ILE A 279 -3.54 -9.34 3.22
C ILE A 279 -2.28 -8.62 2.74
N LYS A 280 -2.37 -7.30 2.62
CA LYS A 280 -1.23 -6.43 2.35
C LYS A 280 -0.79 -5.74 3.65
N ASP A 281 0.52 -5.66 3.90
CA ASP A 281 1.05 -4.72 4.88
C ASP A 281 0.97 -3.29 4.33
N GLY A 282 0.18 -2.42 4.96
CA GLY A 282 -0.14 -1.09 4.47
C GLY A 282 -1.45 -0.99 3.67
N PRO A 283 -1.81 0.23 3.26
CA PRO A 283 -3.11 0.51 2.65
C PRO A 283 -3.26 -0.06 1.23
N LEU A 284 -4.50 -0.36 0.85
CA LEU A 284 -4.88 -0.73 -0.52
C LEU A 284 -5.02 0.53 -1.40
N GLY A 285 -3.88 1.03 -1.88
CA GLY A 285 -3.78 2.18 -2.77
C GLY A 285 -2.42 2.30 -3.44
N PHE A 286 -2.32 3.15 -4.46
CA PHE A 286 -1.09 3.52 -5.13
C PHE A 286 -0.83 5.02 -4.99
N PHE A 287 0.43 5.40 -4.84
CA PHE A 287 0.81 6.76 -4.47
C PHE A 287 1.81 7.37 -5.45
N GLY A 288 1.92 8.70 -5.42
CA GLY A 288 2.81 9.44 -6.28
C GLY A 288 2.56 9.14 -7.76
N GLN A 289 3.63 8.86 -8.50
CA GLN A 289 3.53 8.65 -9.95
C GLN A 289 2.83 7.35 -10.35
N THR A 290 2.75 6.38 -9.43
CA THR A 290 2.11 5.08 -9.66
C THR A 290 0.59 5.12 -9.43
N ALA A 291 0.06 6.24 -8.94
CA ALA A 291 -1.32 6.37 -8.47
C ALA A 291 -2.36 5.93 -9.50
N LYS A 292 -2.11 6.09 -10.81
CA LYS A 292 -3.06 5.69 -11.88
C LYS A 292 -3.49 4.21 -11.81
N LEU A 293 -2.64 3.32 -11.28
CA LEU A 293 -2.93 1.89 -11.14
C LEU A 293 -4.10 1.59 -10.19
N HIS A 294 -4.52 2.54 -9.34
CA HIS A 294 -5.71 2.35 -8.51
C HIS A 294 -6.97 2.06 -9.34
N LYS A 295 -7.05 2.61 -10.56
CA LYS A 295 -8.19 2.37 -11.45
C LYS A 295 -8.22 0.93 -11.92
N ASP A 296 -7.07 0.40 -12.34
CA ASP A 296 -6.95 -0.97 -12.83
C ASP A 296 -7.22 -1.98 -11.70
N MET A 297 -6.71 -1.71 -10.49
CA MET A 297 -7.01 -2.53 -9.32
C MET A 297 -8.48 -2.46 -8.90
N ARG A 298 -9.13 -1.28 -9.00
CA ARG A 298 -10.56 -1.14 -8.72
C ARG A 298 -11.40 -1.98 -9.68
N GLU A 299 -11.09 -1.93 -10.97
CA GLU A 299 -11.76 -2.72 -12.01
C GLU A 299 -11.60 -4.23 -11.77
N LEU A 300 -10.39 -4.68 -11.42
CA LEU A 300 -10.12 -6.08 -11.06
C LEU A 300 -10.92 -6.50 -9.82
N CYS A 301 -10.90 -5.68 -8.77
CA CYS A 301 -11.62 -5.97 -7.54
C CYS A 301 -13.13 -6.03 -7.77
N ASN A 302 -13.70 -5.05 -8.48
CA ASN A 302 -15.13 -5.00 -8.78
C ASN A 302 -15.60 -6.27 -9.49
N LEU A 303 -14.86 -6.73 -10.50
CA LEU A 303 -15.19 -7.96 -11.22
C LEU A 303 -15.14 -9.18 -10.30
N TYR A 304 -14.03 -9.40 -9.60
CA TYR A 304 -13.82 -10.65 -8.86
C TYR A 304 -14.47 -10.69 -7.47
N ILE A 305 -14.80 -9.54 -6.89
CA ILE A 305 -15.67 -9.48 -5.71
C ILE A 305 -17.07 -9.96 -6.10
N ASP A 306 -17.64 -9.43 -7.18
CA ASP A 306 -19.00 -9.77 -7.63
C ASP A 306 -19.07 -11.21 -8.17
N GLU A 307 -18.07 -11.68 -8.93
CA GLU A 307 -18.10 -13.02 -9.56
C GLU A 307 -17.62 -14.16 -8.65
N HIS A 308 -16.61 -13.89 -7.81
CA HIS A 308 -15.87 -14.95 -7.10
C HIS A 308 -15.61 -14.62 -5.62
N SER A 309 -16.29 -13.61 -5.07
CA SER A 309 -16.19 -13.21 -3.66
C SER A 309 -14.74 -13.02 -3.20
N LEU A 310 -13.94 -12.32 -4.02
CA LEU A 310 -12.58 -11.90 -3.68
C LEU A 310 -12.58 -11.18 -2.32
N LYS A 311 -11.61 -11.51 -1.46
CA LYS A 311 -11.39 -10.87 -0.17
C LYS A 311 -9.96 -10.36 -0.12
N LEU A 312 -9.83 -9.04 0.00
CA LEU A 312 -8.56 -8.34 0.03
C LEU A 312 -8.65 -7.27 1.11
N VAL A 313 -7.62 -7.18 1.95
CA VAL A 313 -7.54 -6.21 3.03
C VAL A 313 -6.12 -5.66 3.15
N GLY A 314 -6.00 -4.36 3.38
CA GLY A 314 -4.73 -3.71 3.74
C GLY A 314 -4.78 -3.30 5.21
N LEU A 315 -3.65 -3.41 5.91
CA LEU A 315 -3.53 -3.11 7.33
C LEU A 315 -2.57 -1.95 7.56
N GLU A 316 -3.03 -0.89 8.21
CA GLU A 316 -2.17 0.25 8.57
C GLU A 316 -1.69 0.13 10.02
N LYS A 317 -0.37 0.29 10.21
CA LYS A 317 0.28 0.15 11.52
C LYS A 317 0.76 1.48 12.12
N SER A 318 0.68 2.57 11.36
CA SER A 318 1.18 3.88 11.78
C SER A 318 0.46 5.02 11.07
N GLY A 319 0.60 6.23 11.61
CA GLY A 319 0.08 7.47 11.04
C GLY A 319 -1.23 7.91 11.67
N SER A 320 -1.74 9.07 11.25
CA SER A 320 -2.83 9.77 11.96
C SER A 320 -4.12 8.97 12.09
N PHE A 321 -4.40 8.04 11.18
CA PHE A 321 -5.57 7.16 11.30
C PHE A 321 -5.44 6.13 12.43
N VAL A 322 -4.22 5.62 12.65
CA VAL A 322 -3.92 4.68 13.74
C VAL A 322 -3.90 5.41 15.08
N GLU A 323 -3.26 6.59 15.13
CA GLU A 323 -3.30 7.47 16.31
C GLU A 323 -4.75 7.81 16.72
N HIS A 324 -5.60 8.14 15.74
CA HIS A 324 -7.02 8.40 15.99
C HIS A 324 -7.78 7.15 16.45
N ALA A 325 -7.48 5.98 15.87
CA ALA A 325 -8.08 4.71 16.27
C ALA A 325 -7.77 4.36 17.73
N GLU A 326 -6.52 4.57 18.17
CA GLU A 326 -6.11 4.44 19.56
C GLU A 326 -6.89 5.41 20.45
N GLN A 327 -7.02 6.68 20.03
CA GLN A 327 -7.71 7.71 20.80
C GLN A 327 -9.19 7.38 21.07
N ILE A 328 -9.93 6.89 20.07
CA ILE A 328 -11.37 6.58 20.21
C ILE A 328 -11.65 5.22 20.88
N SER A 329 -10.61 4.39 21.03
CA SER A 329 -10.73 3.02 21.55
C SER A 329 -10.09 2.81 22.92
N SER A 330 -9.25 3.74 23.39
CA SER A 330 -8.47 3.60 24.62
C SER A 330 -9.14 4.25 25.84
N GLY A 331 -8.95 3.62 27.01
CA GLY A 331 -9.35 4.14 28.32
C GLY A 331 -10.86 4.10 28.59
N ASP A 332 -11.25 4.62 29.77
CA ASP A 332 -12.65 4.66 30.24
C ASP A 332 -13.55 5.58 29.38
N SER A 333 -12.95 6.43 28.55
CA SER A 333 -13.64 7.34 27.64
C SER A 333 -13.82 6.77 26.22
N ALA A 334 -13.39 5.54 25.95
CA ALA A 334 -13.49 4.94 24.62
C ALA A 334 -14.94 4.99 24.08
N CYS A 335 -15.11 5.60 22.90
CA CYS A 335 -16.41 5.75 22.25
C CYS A 335 -16.68 4.67 21.19
N LEU A 336 -15.64 4.06 20.61
CA LEU A 336 -15.78 2.88 19.76
C LEU A 336 -15.81 1.62 20.65
N LEU A 337 -16.91 0.87 20.65
CA LEU A 337 -17.07 -0.28 21.54
C LEU A 337 -16.47 -1.56 20.95
N LYS A 338 -16.21 -2.55 21.81
CA LYS A 338 -15.70 -3.86 21.39
C LYS A 338 -16.69 -4.56 20.46
N GLY A 339 -16.18 -5.15 19.38
CA GLY A 339 -16.98 -5.79 18.33
C GLY A 339 -17.61 -4.80 17.34
N GLN A 340 -17.27 -3.51 17.41
CA GLN A 340 -17.73 -2.50 16.46
C GLN A 340 -16.64 -2.10 15.47
N ALA A 341 -17.07 -1.73 14.27
CA ALA A 341 -16.27 -1.07 13.28
C ALA A 341 -16.81 0.33 12.96
N LEU A 342 -15.93 1.26 12.61
CA LEU A 342 -16.27 2.61 12.18
C LEU A 342 -15.78 2.82 10.73
N PRO A 343 -16.69 2.78 9.74
CA PRO A 343 -16.41 3.25 8.39
C PRO A 343 -15.99 4.72 8.39
N LEU A 344 -14.83 5.04 7.80
CA LEU A 344 -14.31 6.40 7.75
C LEU A 344 -14.77 7.09 6.47
N PHE A 345 -15.95 7.70 6.53
CA PHE A 345 -16.48 8.51 5.43
C PHE A 345 -15.82 9.90 5.38
N ASN A 346 -15.97 10.59 4.25
CA ASN A 346 -15.23 11.80 3.92
C ASN A 346 -15.31 12.88 5.01
N ASN A 347 -16.52 13.19 5.46
CA ASN A 347 -16.73 14.22 6.47
C ASN A 347 -16.09 13.82 7.80
N TYR A 348 -16.19 12.55 8.22
CA TYR A 348 -15.51 12.06 9.43
C TYR A 348 -13.99 12.27 9.34
N ILE A 349 -13.38 11.88 8.22
CA ILE A 349 -11.92 12.01 8.00
C ILE A 349 -11.48 13.46 8.15
N TYR A 350 -12.13 14.39 7.44
CA TYR A 350 -11.76 15.81 7.43
C TYR A 350 -12.22 16.57 8.68
N LYS A 351 -13.19 16.05 9.42
CA LYS A 351 -13.64 16.62 10.70
C LYS A 351 -12.68 16.25 11.83
N HIS A 352 -12.27 14.98 11.91
CA HIS A 352 -11.61 14.45 13.10
C HIS A 352 -10.14 14.06 12.94
N ILE A 353 -9.69 13.67 11.74
CA ILE A 353 -8.37 13.04 11.56
C ILE A 353 -7.43 13.97 10.79
N LEU A 354 -7.86 14.42 9.61
CA LEU A 354 -7.06 15.24 8.71
C LEU A 354 -7.52 16.70 8.74
N PRO A 355 -6.62 17.65 8.40
CA PRO A 355 -7.02 19.02 8.17
C PRO A 355 -8.09 19.11 7.08
N GLY A 356 -9.15 19.85 7.37
CA GLY A 356 -10.26 20.05 6.45
C GLY A 356 -11.15 21.21 6.89
N PRO A 357 -12.17 21.56 6.10
CA PRO A 357 -13.09 22.64 6.41
C PRO A 357 -13.74 22.49 7.79
N SER A 358 -14.20 23.62 8.34
CA SER A 358 -14.80 23.67 9.68
C SER A 358 -16.32 23.65 9.66
N THR A 359 -16.94 23.81 8.49
CA THR A 359 -18.41 23.81 8.33
C THR A 359 -18.87 22.58 7.55
N GLU A 360 -20.06 22.06 7.87
CA GLU A 360 -20.65 20.90 7.19
C GLU A 360 -20.88 21.18 5.70
N GLU A 361 -21.35 22.38 5.34
CA GLU A 361 -21.60 22.78 3.96
C GLU A 361 -20.32 22.75 3.10
N GLU A 362 -19.17 23.11 3.68
CA GLU A 362 -17.89 23.04 2.98
C GLU A 362 -17.34 21.62 2.92
N LEU A 363 -17.56 20.82 3.98
CA LEU A 363 -17.15 19.40 4.01
C LEU A 363 -17.81 18.60 2.88
N ASP A 364 -19.09 18.84 2.60
CA ASP A 364 -19.82 18.14 1.53
C ASP A 364 -19.29 18.46 0.11
N LYS A 365 -18.67 19.64 -0.04
CA LYS A 365 -18.03 20.09 -1.30
C LYS A 365 -16.63 19.50 -1.48
N VAL A 366 -16.02 18.93 -0.44
CA VAL A 366 -14.69 18.31 -0.54
C VAL A 366 -14.77 17.08 -1.45
N PRO A 367 -13.84 16.92 -2.42
CA PRO A 367 -13.78 15.70 -3.22
C PRO A 367 -13.58 14.47 -2.32
N PRO A 368 -13.97 13.27 -2.77
CA PRO A 368 -13.75 12.07 -1.98
C PRO A 368 -12.28 11.89 -1.64
N TYR A 369 -12.00 11.62 -0.36
CA TYR A 369 -10.67 11.43 0.18
C TYR A 369 -9.89 10.43 -0.67
N ALA A 370 -8.71 10.85 -1.12
CA ALA A 370 -7.77 10.01 -1.85
C ALA A 370 -8.37 9.30 -3.09
N SER A 371 -9.37 9.93 -3.74
CA SER A 371 -10.09 9.42 -4.92
C SER A 371 -9.21 9.04 -6.11
N THR A 372 -7.99 9.56 -6.18
CA THR A 372 -7.04 9.33 -7.28
C THR A 372 -5.91 8.36 -6.92
N SER A 373 -5.90 7.80 -5.71
CA SER A 373 -4.82 6.93 -5.21
C SER A 373 -5.35 5.64 -4.55
N TYR A 374 -6.49 5.69 -3.87
CA TYR A 374 -7.07 4.50 -3.25
C TYR A 374 -8.09 3.83 -4.18
N TYR A 375 -8.13 2.50 -4.13
CA TYR A 375 -9.23 1.69 -4.68
C TYR A 375 -10.13 1.10 -3.59
N SER A 376 -9.92 1.54 -2.35
CA SER A 376 -10.50 1.01 -1.13
C SER A 376 -11.08 2.12 -0.25
N GLY A 377 -11.96 1.72 0.68
CA GLY A 377 -12.44 2.55 1.79
C GLY A 377 -11.73 2.14 3.07
N LYS A 378 -11.58 3.08 4.02
CA LYS A 378 -10.90 2.85 5.29
C LYS A 378 -11.91 2.66 6.42
N LEU A 379 -11.61 1.80 7.38
CA LEU A 379 -12.41 1.60 8.58
C LEU A 379 -11.53 1.29 9.79
N ILE A 380 -12.01 1.65 10.98
CA ILE A 380 -11.38 1.28 12.26
C ILE A 380 -12.20 0.14 12.85
N TYR A 381 -11.58 -0.99 13.18
CA TYR A 381 -12.25 -2.12 13.83
C TYR A 381 -11.69 -2.32 15.23
N ARG A 382 -12.55 -2.24 16.26
CA ARG A 382 -12.24 -2.69 17.61
C ARG A 382 -12.85 -4.07 17.81
N SER A 383 -12.00 -5.07 17.92
CA SER A 383 -12.41 -6.48 18.06
C SER A 383 -13.08 -6.78 19.39
N LYS A 384 -13.69 -7.97 19.51
CA LYS A 384 -14.20 -8.45 20.81
C LYS A 384 -13.05 -8.72 21.79
N SER A 385 -11.89 -9.10 21.26
CA SER A 385 -10.64 -9.25 22.01
C SER A 385 -9.92 -7.95 22.36
N ASP A 386 -10.53 -6.78 22.08
CA ASP A 386 -10.00 -5.44 22.37
C ASP A 386 -8.80 -4.98 21.52
N MET A 387 -8.40 -5.76 20.52
CA MET A 387 -7.45 -5.34 19.50
C MET A 387 -8.09 -4.30 18.56
N VAL A 388 -7.31 -3.31 18.14
CA VAL A 388 -7.77 -2.21 17.26
C VAL A 388 -6.99 -2.22 15.97
N TRP A 389 -7.67 -2.25 14.83
CA TRP A 389 -7.03 -2.22 13.52
C TRP A 389 -7.58 -1.11 12.65
N VAL A 390 -6.70 -0.46 11.90
CA VAL A 390 -7.09 0.40 10.77
C VAL A 390 -6.94 -0.43 9.51
N LEU A 391 -8.07 -0.67 8.85
CA LEU A 391 -8.14 -1.52 7.67
C LEU A 391 -8.57 -0.73 6.44
N THR A 392 -8.12 -1.18 5.28
CA THR A 392 -8.63 -0.75 3.98
C THR A 392 -9.18 -1.94 3.22
N ILE A 393 -10.39 -1.81 2.68
CA ILE A 393 -11.10 -2.87 1.94
C ILE A 393 -11.59 -2.28 0.61
N PRO A 394 -11.49 -2.99 -0.53
CA PRO A 394 -11.95 -2.48 -1.82
C PRO A 394 -13.41 -2.00 -1.79
N ILE A 395 -13.68 -0.90 -2.48
CA ILE A 395 -15.02 -0.32 -2.64
C ILE A 395 -15.31 -0.11 -4.12
N LYS A 396 -16.58 -0.07 -4.53
CA LYS A 396 -16.92 -0.09 -5.96
C LYS A 396 -16.46 1.17 -6.68
N THR A 397 -16.61 2.33 -6.04
CA THR A 397 -16.24 3.63 -6.60
C THR A 397 -15.65 4.54 -5.52
N SER A 398 -14.90 5.56 -5.91
CA SER A 398 -14.39 6.58 -4.97
C SER A 398 -15.51 7.40 -4.33
N GLU A 399 -16.65 7.56 -5.00
CA GLU A 399 -17.78 8.34 -4.49
C GLU A 399 -18.42 7.73 -3.24
N GLU A 400 -18.29 6.40 -3.04
CA GLU A 400 -18.78 5.75 -1.83
C GLU A 400 -18.10 6.28 -0.57
N ILE A 401 -16.88 6.82 -0.67
CA ILE A 401 -16.16 7.42 0.47
C ILE A 401 -16.97 8.55 1.10
N LYS A 402 -17.78 9.29 0.33
CA LYS A 402 -18.60 10.38 0.88
C LYS A 402 -19.63 9.92 1.92
N LYS A 403 -20.10 8.68 1.80
CA LYS A 403 -21.16 8.10 2.65
C LYS A 403 -20.84 6.66 3.01
N LEU A 404 -19.57 6.41 3.29
CA LEU A 404 -19.03 5.07 3.50
C LEU A 404 -19.76 4.39 4.67
N ASN A 405 -20.30 3.21 4.42
CA ASN A 405 -21.08 2.47 5.40
C ASN A 405 -20.88 0.96 5.20
N ARG A 406 -21.58 0.14 5.98
CA ARG A 406 -21.50 -1.33 5.91
C ARG A 406 -21.64 -1.88 4.48
N ALA A 407 -22.62 -1.39 3.72
CA ALA A 407 -22.94 -1.90 2.39
C ALA A 407 -21.88 -1.56 1.33
N SER A 408 -21.00 -0.59 1.60
CA SER A 408 -19.85 -0.26 0.75
C SER A 408 -18.79 -1.37 0.76
N PHE A 409 -18.74 -2.18 1.82
CA PHE A 409 -17.72 -3.21 2.00
C PHE A 409 -18.28 -4.60 1.74
N SER A 410 -17.82 -5.23 0.65
CA SER A 410 -18.13 -6.63 0.37
C SER A 410 -17.35 -7.57 1.30
N ASN A 411 -17.99 -8.64 1.77
CA ASN A 411 -17.40 -9.64 2.67
C ASN A 411 -16.88 -9.09 4.01
N LEU A 412 -17.37 -7.93 4.48
CA LEU A 412 -16.85 -7.22 5.65
C LEU A 412 -16.77 -8.10 6.90
N ASP A 413 -17.89 -8.73 7.30
CA ASP A 413 -17.92 -9.57 8.51
C ASP A 413 -16.91 -10.71 8.41
N GLU A 414 -16.87 -11.42 7.28
CA GLU A 414 -15.94 -12.55 7.10
C GLU A 414 -14.48 -12.10 7.14
N ILE A 415 -14.13 -10.98 6.50
CA ILE A 415 -12.78 -10.41 6.55
C ILE A 415 -12.38 -10.09 7.99
N LEU A 416 -13.23 -9.36 8.73
CA LEU A 416 -12.90 -8.92 10.09
C LEU A 416 -12.85 -10.08 11.10
N ASN A 417 -13.75 -11.06 10.98
CA ASN A 417 -13.67 -12.28 11.79
C ASN A 417 -12.37 -13.06 11.54
N VAL A 418 -11.94 -13.16 10.29
CA VAL A 418 -10.66 -13.83 9.97
C VAL A 418 -9.50 -13.02 10.53
N VAL A 419 -9.45 -11.70 10.33
CA VAL A 419 -8.40 -10.83 10.91
C VAL A 419 -8.31 -10.98 12.43
N GLU A 420 -9.44 -11.05 13.12
CA GLU A 420 -9.47 -11.25 14.58
C GLU A 420 -8.84 -12.58 15.01
N HIS A 421 -9.08 -13.66 14.26
CA HIS A 421 -8.41 -14.95 14.49
C HIS A 421 -6.91 -14.94 14.20
N LEU A 422 -6.43 -13.96 13.44
CA LEU A 422 -5.02 -13.82 13.07
C LEU A 422 -4.25 -12.92 14.03
N LYS A 423 -4.85 -12.48 15.15
CA LYS A 423 -4.20 -11.60 16.13
C LYS A 423 -2.82 -12.14 16.53
N CYS A 424 -1.88 -11.22 16.71
CA CYS A 424 -0.53 -11.53 17.17
C CYS A 424 -0.31 -10.90 18.54
N ASP A 425 -0.03 -11.72 19.56
CA ASP A 425 0.26 -11.21 20.90
C ASP A 425 1.72 -10.67 21.02
N MET A 426 2.57 -10.87 20.00
CA MET A 426 3.98 -10.43 20.01
C MET A 426 4.15 -8.93 19.74
N TYR A 427 3.26 -8.31 18.97
CA TYR A 427 3.35 -6.90 18.58
C TYR A 427 1.97 -6.27 18.63
N GLU A 428 1.89 -5.05 19.17
CA GLU A 428 0.65 -4.30 19.31
C GLU A 428 -0.05 -4.13 17.95
N ASN A 429 -1.34 -4.46 17.90
CA ASN A 429 -2.20 -4.36 16.72
C ASN A 429 -1.68 -5.09 15.46
N ALA A 430 -0.71 -5.99 15.61
CA ALA A 430 -0.22 -6.82 14.51
C ALA A 430 -1.05 -8.08 14.33
N ILE A 431 -0.96 -8.67 13.14
CA ILE A 431 -1.46 -10.01 12.89
C ILE A 431 -0.31 -10.95 12.51
N VAL A 432 -0.46 -12.23 12.85
CA VAL A 432 0.57 -13.25 12.71
C VAL A 432 1.13 -13.30 11.30
N PRO A 433 0.33 -13.39 10.21
CA PRO A 433 0.88 -13.48 8.87
C PRO A 433 1.79 -12.32 8.50
N ILE A 434 1.40 -11.09 8.85
CA ILE A 434 2.17 -9.89 8.54
C ILE A 434 3.44 -9.82 9.38
N ALA A 435 3.37 -10.16 10.67
CA ALA A 435 4.56 -10.23 11.52
C ALA A 435 5.57 -11.27 10.99
N LEU A 436 5.09 -12.41 10.52
CA LEU A 436 5.94 -13.45 9.92
C LEU A 436 6.58 -12.98 8.61
N VAL A 437 5.81 -12.41 7.66
CA VAL A 437 6.39 -11.90 6.40
C VAL A 437 7.42 -10.81 6.70
N ASN A 438 7.11 -9.87 7.60
CA ASN A 438 8.00 -8.77 7.96
C ASN A 438 9.34 -9.26 8.50
N GLN A 439 9.32 -10.24 9.43
CA GLN A 439 10.55 -10.86 9.94
C GLN A 439 11.39 -11.52 8.83
N LEU A 440 10.75 -11.98 7.75
CA LEU A 440 11.43 -12.64 6.64
C LEU A 440 11.95 -11.66 5.60
N VAL A 441 11.42 -10.44 5.52
CA VAL A 441 11.80 -9.43 4.50
C VAL A 441 12.55 -8.23 5.08
N SER A 442 12.59 -8.10 6.41
CA SER A 442 13.36 -7.04 7.06
C SER A 442 14.84 -7.13 6.70
N LEU A 443 15.41 -5.99 6.32
CA LEU A 443 16.83 -5.81 5.96
C LEU A 443 17.56 -4.88 6.94
N ALA A 444 16.92 -4.52 8.06
CA ALA A 444 17.41 -3.57 9.06
C ALA A 444 18.17 -4.26 10.20
#